data_AF-A0A1I8HSZ9-F1
#
_entry.id   AF-A0A1I8HSZ9-F1
#
_cell.length_a   1.000
_cell.length_b   1.000
_cell.length_c   1.000
_cell.angle_alpha   90.00
_cell.angle_beta   90.00
_cell.angle_gamma   90.00
#
_symmetry.space_group_name_H-M   'P 1'
#
loop_
_entity.id
_entity.type
_entity.pdbx_description
1 polymer ?
#
loop_
_entity_poly.entity_id
_entity_poly.type
_entity_poly.pdbx_seq_one_letter_code
_entity_poly.pdbx_strand_id
1 'polypeptide(L)'
;MSQSCSEQLSAAMSTAGFKLANARIQIGHARAFEEMIRSATHCDLFFVFGSFCDGWGSCLTRLDGRVEDDSDVDVSFFLDLKPLHLNSATCPSCTAGGEGQPTPAVYSDGHVPFNHDLSQPNLDIPKSDAAVAFDFIMVVPCCGYPRIELLQPGYSNRRGQPSQMPAGILRTIREEVLGSSPRCHAVTASPPGRQGHHVRVSTTLLERAIMHSLTIEQGQFFIIVKFLIKKVIRNKMSGLKTYVAKNLLFYMLDETPEEDWKPENLLQH
;
A
#
# COMPACT_ATOMS: atom_id res chain seq x y z
N MET A 1 36.27 -18.85 2.91
CA MET A 1 35.36 -18.48 4.03
C MET A 1 33.99 -19.01 3.66
N SER A 2 33.31 -19.72 4.56
CA SER A 2 31.95 -20.21 4.29
C SER A 2 30.99 -19.03 4.28
N GLN A 3 30.20 -18.90 3.22
CA GLN A 3 29.14 -17.90 3.10
C GLN A 3 28.11 -18.11 4.23
N SER A 4 27.65 -17.04 4.88
CA SER A 4 26.68 -17.11 5.97
C SER A 4 25.32 -17.62 5.48
N CYS A 5 24.48 -18.14 6.39
CA CYS A 5 23.12 -18.58 6.04
C CYS A 5 22.28 -17.44 5.42
N SER A 6 22.48 -16.21 5.91
CA SER A 6 21.79 -15.02 5.41
C SER A 6 22.15 -14.72 3.95
N GLU A 7 23.44 -14.72 3.62
CA GLU A 7 23.91 -14.50 2.25
C GLU A 7 23.47 -15.62 1.31
N GLN A 8 23.50 -16.88 1.75
CA GLN A 8 23.01 -18.01 0.97
C GLN A 8 21.51 -17.88 0.67
N LEU A 9 20.72 -17.46 1.67
CA LEU A 9 19.29 -17.19 1.48
C LEU A 9 19.06 -16.07 0.47
N SER A 10 19.75 -14.94 0.61
CA SER A 10 19.62 -13.81 -0.33
C SER A 10 20.01 -14.20 -1.76
N ALA A 11 21.06 -15.01 -1.93
CA ALA A 11 21.47 -15.55 -3.23
C ALA A 11 20.42 -16.50 -3.82
N ALA A 12 19.83 -17.39 -3.00
CA ALA A 12 18.76 -18.28 -3.42
C ALA A 12 17.51 -17.51 -3.83
N MET A 13 17.12 -16.48 -3.07
CA MET A 13 16.00 -15.61 -3.41
C MET A 13 16.23 -14.85 -4.72
N SER A 14 17.45 -14.34 -4.92
CA SER A 14 17.85 -13.72 -6.18
C SER A 14 17.75 -14.70 -7.35
N THR A 15 18.13 -15.96 -7.15
CA THR A 15 17.99 -17.03 -8.15
C THR A 15 16.54 -17.34 -8.46
N ALA A 16 15.66 -17.30 -7.46
CA ALA A 16 14.21 -17.42 -7.61
C ALA A 16 13.55 -16.17 -8.26
N GLY A 17 14.34 -15.14 -8.57
CA GLY A 17 13.87 -13.96 -9.29
C GLY A 17 13.53 -12.76 -8.40
N PHE A 18 13.68 -12.84 -7.08
CA PHE A 18 13.47 -11.71 -6.16
C PHE A 18 14.60 -10.67 -6.28
N LYS A 19 14.60 -9.99 -7.42
CA LYS A 19 15.55 -8.99 -7.89
C LYS A 19 14.78 -7.74 -8.30
N LEU A 20 15.44 -6.59 -8.19
CA LEU A 20 14.86 -5.30 -8.52
C LEU A 20 14.35 -5.21 -9.97
N ALA A 21 15.04 -5.82 -10.93
CA ALA A 21 14.61 -5.83 -12.33
C ALA A 21 13.24 -6.50 -12.52
N ASN A 22 13.03 -7.65 -11.88
CA ASN A 22 11.78 -8.39 -11.99
C ASN A 22 10.64 -7.68 -11.24
N ALA A 23 10.94 -7.07 -10.09
CA ALA A 23 9.99 -6.24 -9.38
C ALA A 23 9.51 -5.06 -10.24
N ARG A 24 10.43 -4.38 -10.94
CA ARG A 24 10.10 -3.30 -11.88
C ARG A 24 9.27 -3.77 -13.07
N ILE A 25 9.56 -4.95 -13.62
CA ILE A 25 8.75 -5.54 -14.70
C ILE A 25 7.33 -5.80 -14.21
N GLN A 26 7.17 -6.37 -13.01
CA GLN A 26 5.84 -6.60 -12.43
C GLN A 26 5.07 -5.28 -12.24
N ILE A 27 5.73 -4.23 -11.73
CA ILE A 27 5.13 -2.89 -11.65
C ILE A 27 4.67 -2.41 -13.03
N GLY A 28 5.49 -2.62 -14.06
CA GLY A 28 5.15 -2.31 -15.46
C GLY A 28 3.91 -3.05 -15.95
N HIS A 29 3.80 -4.35 -15.68
CA HIS A 29 2.62 -5.14 -16.02
C HIS A 29 1.35 -4.62 -15.33
N ALA A 30 1.45 -4.27 -14.04
CA ALA A 30 0.32 -3.71 -13.30
C ALA A 30 -0.13 -2.36 -13.87
N ARG A 31 0.80 -1.49 -14.27
CA ARG A 31 0.49 -0.22 -14.94
C ARG A 31 -0.18 -0.42 -16.29
N ALA A 32 0.34 -1.34 -17.11
CA ALA A 32 -0.26 -1.67 -18.39
C ALA A 32 -1.70 -2.21 -18.22
N PHE A 33 -1.94 -3.03 -17.20
CA PHE A 33 -3.29 -3.53 -16.89
C PHE A 33 -4.24 -2.40 -16.47
N GLU A 34 -3.79 -1.46 -15.63
CA GLU A 34 -4.56 -0.25 -15.29
C GLU A 34 -4.89 0.58 -16.54
N GLU A 35 -3.92 0.82 -17.42
CA GLU A 35 -4.11 1.55 -18.68
C GLU A 35 -5.09 0.84 -19.63
N MET A 36 -5.03 -0.50 -19.71
CA MET A 36 -5.98 -1.29 -20.48
C MET A 36 -7.42 -1.13 -19.97
N ILE A 37 -7.64 -1.16 -18.65
CA ILE A 37 -8.97 -0.94 -18.05
C ILE A 37 -9.46 0.47 -18.39
N ARG A 38 -8.63 1.50 -18.21
CA ARG A 38 -9.00 2.89 -18.54
C ARG A 38 -9.33 3.04 -20.02
N SER A 39 -8.54 2.44 -20.90
CA SER A 39 -8.74 2.48 -22.35
C SER A 39 -10.04 1.78 -22.76
N ALA A 40 -10.30 0.58 -22.23
CA ALA A 40 -11.49 -0.20 -22.55
C ALA A 40 -12.79 0.43 -22.02
N THR A 41 -12.71 1.17 -20.91
CA THR A 41 -13.86 1.84 -20.27
C THR A 41 -14.00 3.30 -20.68
N HIS A 42 -13.02 3.87 -21.38
CA HIS A 42 -12.89 5.31 -21.65
C HIS A 42 -13.00 6.17 -20.38
N CYS A 43 -12.44 5.70 -19.27
CA CYS A 43 -12.58 6.33 -17.96
C CYS A 43 -11.27 6.32 -17.18
N ASP A 44 -10.75 7.51 -16.87
CA ASP A 44 -9.48 7.67 -16.13
C ASP A 44 -9.61 7.48 -14.62
N LEU A 45 -10.83 7.29 -14.11
CA LEU A 45 -11.13 7.13 -12.68
C LEU A 45 -10.85 5.72 -12.15
N PHE A 46 -10.43 4.80 -13.01
CA PHE A 46 -10.01 3.45 -12.62
C PHE A 46 -8.55 3.41 -12.19
N PHE A 47 -8.27 2.67 -11.12
CA PHE A 47 -6.93 2.40 -10.62
C PHE A 47 -6.84 0.94 -10.19
N VAL A 48 -5.66 0.32 -10.33
CA VAL A 48 -5.47 -1.08 -9.91
C VAL A 48 -4.51 -1.11 -8.74
N PHE A 49 -4.88 -1.71 -7.62
CA PHE A 49 -4.12 -1.94 -6.39
C PHE A 49 -3.99 -3.45 -6.08
N GLY A 50 -3.60 -3.78 -4.85
CA GLY A 50 -3.35 -5.15 -4.41
C GLY A 50 -1.88 -5.57 -4.54
N SER A 51 -1.56 -6.77 -4.07
CA SER A 51 -0.18 -7.30 -4.12
C SER A 51 0.33 -7.50 -5.55
N PHE A 52 -0.57 -7.59 -6.52
CA PHE A 52 -0.22 -7.55 -7.93
C PHE A 52 0.51 -6.26 -8.32
N CYS A 53 0.13 -5.12 -7.72
CA CYS A 53 0.68 -3.81 -8.06
C CYS A 53 1.90 -3.40 -7.24
N ASP A 54 2.22 -4.10 -6.15
CA ASP A 54 3.31 -3.72 -5.24
C ASP A 54 4.70 -3.92 -5.85
N GLY A 55 4.83 -4.67 -6.96
CA GLY A 55 6.12 -5.09 -7.53
C GLY A 55 6.80 -6.22 -6.77
N TRP A 56 6.35 -6.49 -5.54
CA TRP A 56 6.83 -7.57 -4.71
C TRP A 56 5.64 -8.41 -4.23
N GLY A 57 5.79 -9.74 -4.27
CA GLY A 57 4.86 -10.65 -3.60
C GLY A 57 3.55 -10.92 -4.36
N SER A 58 3.54 -10.77 -5.69
CA SER A 58 2.56 -11.45 -6.57
C SER A 58 2.71 -12.97 -6.55
N CYS A 59 3.89 -13.45 -6.20
CA CYS A 59 4.21 -14.85 -5.98
C CYS A 59 5.24 -14.93 -4.85
N LEU A 60 5.06 -15.89 -3.94
CA LEU A 60 5.92 -16.01 -2.75
C LEU A 60 7.09 -16.98 -2.93
N THR A 61 7.07 -17.77 -4.00
CA THR A 61 8.09 -18.79 -4.29
C THR A 61 9.06 -18.38 -5.40
N ARG A 62 8.64 -17.46 -6.27
CA ARG A 62 9.43 -16.91 -7.37
C ARG A 62 8.89 -15.56 -7.80
N LEU A 63 9.68 -14.81 -8.56
CA LEU A 63 9.24 -13.56 -9.17
C LEU A 63 9.63 -13.56 -10.65
N ASP A 64 8.86 -14.28 -11.46
CA ASP A 64 9.12 -14.55 -12.89
C ASP A 64 8.02 -13.99 -13.82
N GLY A 65 7.19 -13.09 -13.30
CA GLY A 65 6.06 -12.48 -14.01
C GLY A 65 4.74 -13.24 -13.88
N ARG A 66 4.73 -14.44 -13.28
CA ARG A 66 3.50 -15.14 -12.93
C ARG A 66 2.86 -14.52 -11.68
N VAL A 67 1.54 -14.51 -11.66
CA VAL A 67 0.73 -14.10 -10.51
C VAL A 67 0.15 -15.36 -9.87
N GLU A 68 0.39 -15.59 -8.58
CA GLU A 68 -0.24 -16.69 -7.84
C GLU A 68 -1.74 -16.42 -7.66
N ASP A 69 -2.57 -17.47 -7.62
CA ASP A 69 -4.02 -17.35 -7.42
C ASP A 69 -4.38 -16.65 -6.09
N ASP A 70 -3.43 -16.56 -5.17
CA ASP A 70 -3.58 -15.92 -3.87
C ASP A 70 -3.01 -14.49 -3.83
N SER A 71 -2.65 -13.92 -5.00
CA SER A 71 -2.29 -12.51 -5.13
C SER A 71 -3.55 -11.66 -5.30
N ASP A 72 -3.68 -10.66 -4.44
CA ASP A 72 -4.80 -9.73 -4.48
C ASP A 72 -4.63 -8.77 -5.67
N VAL A 73 -5.71 -8.61 -6.44
CA VAL A 73 -5.86 -7.62 -7.51
C VAL A 73 -7.09 -6.80 -7.14
N ASP A 74 -6.91 -5.52 -6.84
CA ASP A 74 -8.00 -4.63 -6.45
C ASP A 74 -8.23 -3.62 -7.57
N VAL A 75 -9.41 -3.56 -8.18
CA VAL A 75 -9.76 -2.54 -9.18
C VAL A 75 -10.62 -1.48 -8.51
N SER A 76 -10.03 -0.32 -8.25
CA SER A 76 -10.70 0.80 -7.60
C SER A 76 -11.30 1.77 -8.60
N PHE A 77 -12.56 2.15 -8.40
CA PHE A 77 -13.25 3.19 -9.15
C PHE A 77 -13.47 4.44 -8.29
N PHE A 78 -12.85 5.55 -8.67
CA PHE A 78 -13.03 6.83 -7.99
C PHE A 78 -14.38 7.43 -8.34
N LEU A 79 -15.23 7.57 -7.33
CA LEU A 79 -16.54 8.19 -7.48
C LEU A 79 -16.38 9.67 -7.84
N ASP A 80 -17.15 10.13 -8.83
CA ASP A 80 -17.25 11.54 -9.19
C ASP A 80 -18.12 12.29 -8.18
N LEU A 81 -17.56 12.48 -6.98
CA LEU A 81 -18.18 13.15 -5.85
C LEU A 81 -17.30 14.32 -5.39
N LYS A 82 -17.92 15.28 -4.71
CA LYS A 82 -17.17 16.31 -3.98
C LYS A 82 -16.22 15.64 -2.97
N PRO A 83 -14.91 15.92 -2.97
CA PRO A 83 -13.97 15.28 -2.07
C PRO A 83 -14.30 15.52 -0.60
N LEU A 84 -14.10 14.49 0.23
CA LEU A 84 -14.20 14.58 1.68
C LEU A 84 -13.08 15.47 2.24
N HIS A 85 -13.47 16.38 3.12
CA HIS A 85 -12.57 17.34 3.72
C HIS A 85 -12.12 16.89 5.12
N LEU A 86 -10.96 16.25 5.24
CA LEU A 86 -10.52 15.57 6.47
C LEU A 86 -9.86 16.49 7.51
N ASN A 87 -10.05 17.81 7.43
CA ASN A 87 -9.28 18.81 8.19
C ASN A 87 -7.76 18.59 8.02
N SER A 88 -7.32 18.54 6.77
CA SER A 88 -5.91 18.37 6.43
C SER A 88 -5.19 19.70 6.54
N ALA A 89 -4.07 19.75 7.25
CA ALA A 89 -3.23 20.95 7.37
C ALA A 89 -2.70 21.44 6.01
N THR A 90 -2.76 20.60 4.98
CA THR A 90 -2.12 20.82 3.68
C THR A 90 -3.10 21.18 2.57
N CYS A 91 -4.41 21.20 2.84
CA CYS A 91 -5.39 21.55 1.81
C CYS A 91 -5.64 23.06 1.79
N PRO A 92 -5.40 23.77 0.67
CA PRO A 92 -5.54 25.23 0.60
C PRO A 92 -6.98 25.72 0.87
N SER A 93 -7.95 24.91 0.47
CA SER A 93 -9.37 25.14 0.76
C SER A 93 -9.75 24.83 2.22
N CYS A 94 -8.85 24.24 3.02
CA CYS A 94 -8.98 24.03 4.46
C CYS A 94 -8.44 25.21 5.27
N THR A 95 -7.47 25.96 4.71
CA THR A 95 -6.71 26.99 5.44
C THR A 95 -7.20 28.42 5.22
N ALA A 96 -7.93 28.67 4.13
CA ALA A 96 -8.44 29.99 3.77
C ALA A 96 -9.86 30.24 4.34
N GLY A 97 -10.00 30.50 5.64
CA GLY A 97 -11.27 30.62 6.39
C GLY A 97 -12.26 31.71 5.94
N GLY A 98 -12.81 31.60 4.72
CA GLY A 98 -13.85 32.46 4.16
C GLY A 98 -15.21 31.77 3.98
N GLU A 99 -16.25 32.55 3.73
CA GLU A 99 -17.60 32.04 3.45
C GLU A 99 -17.62 31.14 2.21
N GLY A 100 -18.19 29.93 2.33
CA GLY A 100 -18.19 28.91 1.27
C GLY A 100 -17.22 27.73 1.49
N GLN A 101 -16.50 27.71 2.62
CA GLN A 101 -15.63 26.60 3.01
C GLN A 101 -16.39 25.26 3.11
N PRO A 102 -15.83 24.15 2.59
CA PRO A 102 -16.38 22.82 2.84
C PRO A 102 -16.31 22.49 4.35
N THR A 103 -17.44 22.09 4.93
CA THR A 103 -17.48 21.64 6.33
C THR A 103 -16.54 20.45 6.52
N PRO A 104 -15.61 20.50 7.49
CA PRO A 104 -14.75 19.36 7.76
C PRO A 104 -15.56 18.13 8.15
N ALA A 105 -15.20 17.01 7.55
CA ALA A 105 -15.76 15.71 7.89
C ALA A 105 -15.22 15.28 9.26
N VAL A 106 -16.07 14.62 10.06
CA VAL A 106 -15.66 14.08 11.36
C VAL A 106 -14.74 12.89 11.13
N TYR A 107 -13.43 13.10 11.24
CA TYR A 107 -12.43 12.06 11.12
C TYR A 107 -12.04 11.53 12.50
N SER A 108 -12.17 10.22 12.71
CA SER A 108 -11.80 9.56 13.96
C SER A 108 -11.33 8.13 13.71
N ASP A 109 -10.14 7.79 14.23
CA ASP A 109 -9.55 6.45 14.14
C ASP A 109 -9.55 5.88 12.70
N GLY A 110 -9.13 6.70 11.73
CA GLY A 110 -9.09 6.30 10.32
C GLY A 110 -10.44 6.37 9.58
N HIS A 111 -11.55 6.62 10.27
CA HIS A 111 -12.91 6.54 9.71
C HIS A 111 -13.60 7.91 9.61
N VAL A 112 -14.53 8.00 8.67
CA VAL A 112 -15.35 9.17 8.38
C VAL A 112 -16.80 8.74 8.16
N PRO A 113 -17.79 9.33 8.85
CA PRO A 113 -19.20 9.10 8.57
C PRO A 113 -19.53 9.46 7.12
N PHE A 114 -20.28 8.60 6.45
CA PHE A 114 -20.66 8.78 5.05
C PHE A 114 -22.13 8.40 4.86
N ASN A 115 -22.92 9.35 4.35
CA ASN A 115 -24.38 9.26 4.29
C ASN A 115 -24.90 8.67 2.96
N HIS A 116 -24.07 7.95 2.21
CA HIS A 116 -24.54 7.17 1.06
C HIS A 116 -24.47 5.69 1.40
N ASP A 117 -25.53 4.97 1.03
CA ASP A 117 -25.61 3.53 1.21
C ASP A 117 -24.61 2.85 0.27
N LEU A 118 -23.45 2.52 0.81
CA LEU A 118 -22.42 1.70 0.19
C LEU A 118 -22.34 0.34 0.91
N SER A 119 -23.49 -0.27 1.22
CA SER A 119 -23.60 -1.51 1.99
C SER A 119 -22.97 -2.74 1.33
N GLN A 120 -22.72 -2.73 0.01
CA GLN A 120 -21.92 -3.74 -0.70
C GLN A 120 -20.92 -3.10 -1.67
N PRO A 121 -19.76 -2.68 -1.15
CA PRO A 121 -18.92 -1.77 -1.91
C PRO A 121 -17.68 -2.43 -2.52
N ASN A 122 -17.36 -3.63 -2.06
CA ASN A 122 -16.42 -4.53 -2.68
C ASN A 122 -17.22 -5.61 -3.39
N LEU A 123 -17.00 -5.76 -4.68
CA LEU A 123 -17.61 -6.81 -5.48
C LEU A 123 -16.50 -7.75 -5.96
N ASP A 124 -16.52 -8.98 -5.45
CA ASP A 124 -15.58 -10.02 -5.86
C ASP A 124 -15.92 -10.43 -7.30
N ILE A 125 -15.05 -10.08 -8.25
CA ILE A 125 -15.18 -10.49 -9.65
C ILE A 125 -14.41 -11.79 -9.84
N PRO A 126 -15.09 -12.92 -10.13
CA PRO A 126 -14.42 -14.19 -10.29
C PRO A 126 -13.56 -14.20 -11.56
N LYS A 127 -12.54 -15.06 -11.54
CA LYS A 127 -11.72 -15.35 -12.73
C LYS A 127 -12.60 -15.84 -13.88
N SER A 128 -12.28 -15.39 -15.09
CA SER A 128 -12.86 -15.86 -16.35
C SER A 128 -11.75 -16.17 -17.35
N ASP A 129 -12.12 -16.65 -18.55
CA ASP A 129 -11.15 -16.85 -19.63
C ASP A 129 -10.53 -15.52 -20.12
N ALA A 130 -11.20 -14.39 -19.86
CA ALA A 130 -10.80 -13.07 -20.32
C ALA A 130 -10.17 -12.19 -19.23
N ALA A 131 -10.30 -12.54 -17.95
CA ALA A 131 -9.85 -11.71 -16.83
C ALA A 131 -9.42 -12.54 -15.61
N VAL A 132 -8.41 -12.05 -14.90
CA VAL A 132 -8.04 -12.56 -13.57
C VAL A 132 -9.16 -12.27 -12.55
N ALA A 133 -9.19 -12.99 -11.44
CA ALA A 133 -10.05 -12.61 -10.33
C ALA A 133 -9.57 -11.27 -9.75
N PHE A 134 -10.48 -10.35 -9.44
CA PHE A 134 -10.16 -9.09 -8.80
C PHE A 134 -11.33 -8.57 -7.96
N ASP A 135 -11.01 -7.77 -6.95
CA ASP A 135 -12.01 -7.11 -6.10
C ASP A 135 -12.30 -5.73 -6.69
N PHE A 136 -13.54 -5.47 -7.07
CA PHE A 136 -13.95 -4.14 -7.52
C PHE A 136 -14.32 -3.28 -6.31
N ILE A 137 -13.67 -2.12 -6.15
CA ILE A 137 -13.77 -1.27 -4.95
C ILE A 137 -14.24 0.12 -5.34
N MET A 138 -15.34 0.59 -4.75
CA MET A 138 -15.71 2.01 -4.85
C MET A 138 -14.90 2.86 -3.88
N VAL A 139 -14.31 3.96 -4.37
CA VAL A 139 -13.51 4.88 -3.55
C VAL A 139 -14.03 6.31 -3.60
N VAL A 140 -14.10 6.92 -2.42
CA VAL A 140 -14.55 8.31 -2.23
C VAL A 140 -13.31 9.22 -2.21
N PRO A 141 -13.25 10.27 -3.05
CA PRO A 141 -12.10 11.17 -3.06
C PRO A 141 -12.00 11.98 -1.75
N CYS A 142 -10.78 12.36 -1.35
CA CYS A 142 -10.52 13.23 -0.21
C CYS A 142 -9.63 14.41 -0.63
N CYS A 143 -9.77 15.57 0.02
CA CYS A 143 -8.95 16.76 -0.29
C CYS A 143 -7.45 16.59 0.04
N GLY A 144 -7.11 15.64 0.92
CA GLY A 144 -5.75 15.41 1.38
C GLY A 144 -5.73 14.44 2.57
N TYR A 145 -4.55 13.89 2.86
CA TYR A 145 -4.37 12.97 3.99
C TYR A 145 -4.55 13.69 5.33
N PRO A 146 -5.01 12.99 6.37
CA PRO A 146 -4.87 13.46 7.76
C PRO A 146 -3.37 13.59 8.11
N ARG A 147 -3.08 14.15 9.28
CA ARG A 147 -1.70 14.28 9.77
C ARG A 147 -0.97 12.92 9.73
N ILE A 148 0.14 12.87 9.01
CA ILE A 148 1.05 11.72 8.94
C ILE A 148 2.23 12.02 9.85
N GLU A 149 2.32 11.30 10.99
CA GLU A 149 3.35 11.53 12.01
C GLU A 149 4.77 11.40 11.46
N LEU A 150 5.04 10.41 10.61
CA LEU A 150 6.34 10.17 9.98
C LEU A 150 6.90 11.40 9.25
N LEU A 151 6.02 12.27 8.74
CA LEU A 151 6.41 13.46 7.97
C LEU A 151 6.52 14.72 8.84
N GLN A 152 6.18 14.65 10.12
CA GLN A 152 6.18 15.83 10.99
C GLN A 152 7.59 16.21 11.44
N PRO A 153 7.88 17.52 11.60
CA PRO A 153 9.09 17.97 12.25
C PRO A 153 9.21 17.37 13.65
N GLY A 154 10.38 16.83 13.98
CA GLY A 154 10.63 16.21 15.29
C GLY A 154 10.05 14.80 15.44
N TYR A 155 9.56 14.17 14.36
CA TYR A 155 9.23 12.74 14.38
C TYR A 155 10.42 11.94 14.93
N SER A 156 10.11 11.05 15.88
CA SER A 156 11.05 10.10 16.44
C SER A 156 10.44 8.71 16.33
N ASN A 157 11.26 7.75 15.89
CA ASN A 157 10.89 6.34 15.87
C ASN A 157 10.73 5.79 17.31
N ARG A 158 10.44 4.50 17.46
CA ARG A 158 10.13 3.92 18.78
C ARG A 158 11.32 3.90 19.73
N ARG A 159 12.54 4.02 19.20
CA ARG A 159 13.79 4.14 19.98
C ARG A 159 14.12 5.58 20.38
N GLY A 160 13.25 6.54 20.05
CA GLY A 160 13.50 7.96 20.29
C GLY A 160 14.58 8.54 19.36
N GLN A 161 14.82 7.90 18.22
CA GLN A 161 15.79 8.34 17.21
C GLN A 161 15.07 8.93 16.00
N PRO A 162 15.73 9.76 15.18
CA PRO A 162 15.18 10.13 13.88
C PRO A 162 14.85 8.90 13.04
N SER A 163 13.85 9.02 12.16
CA SER A 163 13.49 7.96 11.21
C SER A 163 14.71 7.47 10.43
N GLN A 164 14.88 6.16 10.33
CA GLN A 164 15.89 5.53 9.48
C GLN A 164 15.37 5.27 8.06
N MET A 165 14.13 5.67 7.77
CA MET A 165 13.53 5.42 6.47
C MET A 165 14.35 6.12 5.36
N PRO A 166 14.72 5.40 4.28
CA PRO A 166 15.52 5.97 3.21
C PRO A 166 14.94 7.29 2.68
N ALA A 167 15.80 8.28 2.49
CA ALA A 167 15.40 9.63 2.08
C ALA A 167 14.60 9.63 0.76
N GLY A 168 14.93 8.71 -0.15
CA GLY A 168 14.19 8.51 -1.40
C GLY A 168 12.73 8.11 -1.17
N ILE A 169 12.47 7.22 -0.21
CA ILE A 169 11.11 6.79 0.17
C ILE A 169 10.36 7.95 0.81
N LEU A 170 10.96 8.64 1.79
CA LEU A 170 10.35 9.80 2.45
C LEU A 170 9.98 10.89 1.44
N ARG A 171 10.82 11.12 0.43
CA ARG A 171 10.51 12.06 -0.66
C ARG A 171 9.27 11.62 -1.45
N THR A 172 9.19 10.37 -1.89
CA THR A 172 8.03 9.89 -2.64
C THR A 172 6.74 9.92 -1.81
N ILE A 173 6.80 9.60 -0.52
CA ILE A 173 5.64 9.76 0.39
C ILE A 173 5.25 11.25 0.48
N ARG A 174 6.22 12.16 0.66
CA ARG A 174 5.94 13.61 0.70
C ARG A 174 5.30 14.10 -0.59
N GLU A 175 5.78 13.65 -1.75
CA GLU A 175 5.21 14.01 -3.06
C GLU A 175 3.76 13.52 -3.19
N GLU A 176 3.45 12.30 -2.73
CA GLU A 176 2.07 11.77 -2.77
C GLU A 176 1.13 12.50 -1.79
N VAL A 177 1.65 12.99 -0.66
CA VAL A 177 0.87 13.66 0.40
C VAL A 177 0.71 15.17 0.16
N LEU A 178 1.78 15.82 -0.30
CA LEU A 178 1.93 17.28 -0.38
C LEU A 178 2.02 17.79 -1.82
N GLY A 179 1.97 16.90 -2.81
CA GLY A 179 2.01 17.26 -4.22
C GLY A 179 0.83 18.11 -4.66
N SER A 180 0.85 18.55 -5.92
CA SER A 180 -0.18 19.42 -6.50
C SER A 180 -1.56 18.75 -6.67
N SER A 181 -1.62 17.42 -6.63
CA SER A 181 -2.86 16.64 -6.71
C SER A 181 -2.73 15.38 -5.84
N PRO A 182 -2.82 15.52 -4.50
CA PRO A 182 -2.70 14.38 -3.60
C PRO A 182 -3.91 13.47 -3.80
N ARG A 183 -3.68 12.21 -4.17
CA ARG A 183 -4.76 11.24 -4.47
C ARG A 183 -5.27 10.55 -3.19
N CYS A 184 -5.47 11.34 -2.14
CA CYS A 184 -6.08 10.86 -0.91
C CYS A 184 -7.51 10.40 -1.18
N HIS A 185 -7.88 9.25 -0.63
CA HIS A 185 -9.19 8.66 -0.83
C HIS A 185 -9.59 7.84 0.40
N ALA A 186 -10.88 7.56 0.50
CA ALA A 186 -11.44 6.67 1.48
C ALA A 186 -12.11 5.48 0.77
N VAL A 187 -11.88 4.29 1.33
CA VAL A 187 -12.55 3.05 0.92
C VAL A 187 -13.68 2.78 1.90
N THR A 188 -14.67 2.07 1.43
CA THR A 188 -15.74 1.55 2.28
C THR A 188 -15.24 0.42 3.18
N ALA A 189 -14.89 0.77 4.41
CA ALA A 189 -14.57 -0.18 5.45
C ALA A 189 -15.15 0.38 6.74
N SER A 190 -16.36 -0.04 7.09
CA SER A 190 -17.01 0.45 8.30
C SER A 190 -16.60 -0.37 9.53
N PRO A 191 -16.52 0.25 10.71
CA PRO A 191 -16.38 -0.49 11.97
C PRO A 191 -17.52 -1.52 12.15
N PRO A 192 -17.30 -2.58 12.95
CA PRO A 192 -18.36 -3.53 13.28
C PRO A 192 -19.62 -2.81 13.81
N GLY A 193 -20.79 -3.09 13.20
CA GLY A 193 -22.07 -2.49 13.58
C GLY A 193 -22.37 -1.12 12.95
N ARG A 194 -21.53 -0.64 12.03
CA ARG A 194 -21.73 0.63 11.29
C ARG A 194 -21.65 0.47 9.77
N GLN A 195 -21.88 -0.74 9.27
CA GLN A 195 -21.76 -1.10 7.86
C GLN A 195 -22.55 -0.14 6.96
N GLY A 196 -21.91 0.34 5.89
CA GLY A 196 -22.53 1.24 4.92
C GLY A 196 -22.62 2.71 5.37
N HIS A 197 -22.26 3.04 6.62
CA HIS A 197 -22.37 4.40 7.16
C HIS A 197 -21.03 5.10 7.37
N HIS A 198 -19.91 4.39 7.18
CA HIS A 198 -18.57 4.94 7.38
C HIS A 198 -17.66 4.46 6.25
N VAL A 199 -16.79 5.37 5.80
CA VAL A 199 -15.63 5.07 4.97
C VAL A 199 -14.36 5.18 5.82
N ARG A 200 -13.30 4.51 5.40
CA ARG A 200 -11.98 4.52 6.03
C ARG A 200 -10.97 5.12 5.07
N VAL A 201 -10.20 6.09 5.55
CA VAL A 201 -9.10 6.68 4.78
C VAL A 201 -8.11 5.57 4.40
N SER A 202 -7.77 5.52 3.12
CA SER A 202 -6.88 4.51 2.55
C SER A 202 -5.47 5.07 2.41
N THR A 203 -4.47 4.28 2.78
CA THR A 203 -3.04 4.59 2.61
C THR A 203 -2.40 3.87 1.44
N THR A 204 -3.17 3.15 0.61
CA THR A 204 -2.61 2.22 -0.38
C THR A 204 -1.69 2.88 -1.41
N LEU A 205 -1.88 4.17 -1.73
CA LEU A 205 -0.95 4.91 -2.59
C LEU A 205 0.38 5.22 -1.90
N LEU A 206 0.36 5.56 -0.61
CA LEU A 206 1.56 5.73 0.20
C LEU A 206 2.31 4.40 0.35
N GLU A 207 1.57 3.33 0.60
CA GLU A 207 2.13 1.98 0.68
C GLU A 207 2.78 1.57 -0.64
N ARG A 208 2.09 1.81 -1.77
CA ARG A 208 2.64 1.54 -3.10
C ARG A 208 3.93 2.32 -3.35
N ALA A 209 3.96 3.61 -3.01
CA ALA A 209 5.15 4.44 -3.13
C ALA A 209 6.34 3.81 -2.39
N ILE A 210 6.12 3.32 -1.17
CA ILE A 210 7.14 2.61 -0.40
C ILE A 210 7.56 1.31 -1.12
N MET A 211 6.59 0.48 -1.51
CA MET A 211 6.84 -0.82 -2.14
C MET A 211 7.63 -0.71 -3.46
N HIS A 212 7.38 0.34 -4.24
CA HIS A 212 8.06 0.59 -5.52
C HIS A 212 9.50 1.10 -5.35
N SER A 213 9.84 1.55 -4.15
CA SER A 213 11.14 2.14 -3.81
C SER A 213 12.05 1.21 -3.01
N LEU A 214 11.61 -0.02 -2.70
CA LEU A 214 12.40 -0.97 -1.93
C LEU A 214 13.70 -1.37 -2.64
N THR A 215 14.76 -1.55 -1.85
CA THR A 215 15.96 -2.25 -2.30
C THR A 215 15.70 -3.75 -2.46
N ILE A 216 16.71 -4.48 -2.93
CA ILE A 216 16.62 -5.94 -3.08
C ILE A 216 16.42 -6.60 -1.72
N GLU A 217 17.21 -6.19 -0.72
CA GLU A 217 17.22 -6.73 0.63
C GLU A 217 15.89 -6.44 1.35
N GLN A 218 15.36 -5.22 1.21
CA GLN A 218 14.06 -4.83 1.77
C GLN A 218 12.91 -5.61 1.12
N GLY A 219 12.94 -5.78 -0.21
CA GLY A 219 11.98 -6.59 -0.94
C GLY A 219 12.04 -8.07 -0.55
N GLN A 220 13.25 -8.63 -0.41
CA GLN A 220 13.46 -9.99 0.05
C GLN A 220 12.96 -10.19 1.48
N PHE A 221 13.25 -9.27 2.39
CA PHE A 221 12.71 -9.28 3.76
C PHE A 221 11.17 -9.32 3.74
N PHE A 222 10.53 -8.46 2.95
CA PHE A 222 9.07 -8.46 2.80
C PHE A 222 8.54 -9.82 2.33
N ILE A 223 9.17 -10.44 1.33
CA ILE A 223 8.78 -11.76 0.83
C ILE A 223 8.93 -12.83 1.91
N ILE A 224 10.03 -12.84 2.67
CA ILE A 224 10.26 -13.79 3.75
C ILE A 224 9.15 -13.66 4.80
N VAL A 225 8.88 -12.45 5.28
CA VAL A 225 7.84 -12.19 6.28
C VAL A 225 6.46 -12.60 5.76
N LYS A 226 6.13 -12.22 4.52
CA LYS A 226 4.85 -12.58 3.87
C LYS A 226 4.72 -14.10 3.72
N PHE A 227 5.78 -14.80 3.34
CA PHE A 227 5.83 -16.26 3.23
C PHE A 227 5.61 -16.93 4.59
N LEU A 228 6.33 -16.51 5.62
CA LEU A 228 6.20 -17.05 6.97
C LEU A 228 4.77 -16.88 7.48
N ILE A 229 4.19 -15.68 7.34
CA ILE A 229 2.81 -15.42 7.74
C ILE A 229 1.83 -16.32 6.97
N LYS A 230 1.92 -16.35 5.64
CA LYS A 230 0.92 -17.00 4.78
C LYS A 230 1.02 -18.52 4.72
N LYS A 231 2.23 -19.07 4.71
CA LYS A 231 2.49 -20.51 4.48
C LYS A 231 2.89 -21.26 5.75
N VAL A 232 3.44 -20.59 6.77
CA VAL A 232 3.90 -21.25 8.01
C VAL A 232 2.97 -20.97 9.19
N ILE A 233 2.66 -19.70 9.46
CA ILE A 233 1.92 -19.28 10.66
C ILE A 233 0.41 -19.44 10.48
N ARG A 234 -0.15 -19.10 9.31
CA ARG A 234 -1.60 -19.20 9.03
C ARG A 234 -2.16 -20.61 9.30
N ASN A 235 -1.35 -21.64 9.05
CA ASN A 235 -1.75 -23.03 9.30
C ASN A 235 -1.82 -23.38 10.80
N LYS A 236 -1.28 -22.52 11.68
CA LYS A 236 -1.23 -22.71 13.14
C LYS A 236 -2.12 -21.74 13.91
N MET A 237 -2.50 -20.61 13.32
CA MET A 237 -3.33 -19.58 13.96
C MET A 237 -4.29 -18.93 12.95
N SER A 238 -5.57 -18.88 13.29
CA SER A 238 -6.58 -18.16 12.51
C SER A 238 -6.55 -16.66 12.82
N GLY A 239 -6.74 -15.80 11.81
CA GLY A 239 -6.98 -14.36 11.99
C GLY A 239 -5.80 -13.43 11.67
N LEU A 240 -4.59 -13.96 11.46
CA LEU A 240 -3.45 -13.14 11.04
C LEU A 240 -3.58 -12.77 9.55
N LYS A 241 -3.85 -11.50 9.26
CA LYS A 241 -3.99 -10.99 7.89
C LYS A 241 -2.63 -10.73 7.26
N THR A 242 -2.52 -10.95 5.94
CA THR A 242 -1.28 -10.74 5.17
C THR A 242 -0.78 -9.30 5.21
N TYR A 243 -1.66 -8.32 5.48
CA TYR A 243 -1.30 -6.91 5.69
C TYR A 243 -0.27 -6.69 6.81
N VAL A 244 -0.18 -7.60 7.79
CA VAL A 244 0.83 -7.55 8.87
C VAL A 244 2.26 -7.56 8.31
N ALA A 245 2.50 -8.23 7.16
CA ALA A 245 3.82 -8.24 6.53
C ALA A 245 4.25 -6.83 6.09
N LYS A 246 3.35 -6.04 5.50
CA LYS A 246 3.63 -4.66 5.09
C LYS A 246 3.89 -3.76 6.30
N ASN A 247 3.06 -3.89 7.34
CA ASN A 247 3.27 -3.12 8.57
C ASN A 247 4.65 -3.40 9.18
N LEU A 248 5.04 -4.68 9.28
CA LEU A 248 6.36 -5.05 9.77
C LEU A 248 7.48 -4.50 8.88
N LEU A 249 7.35 -4.58 7.56
CA LEU A 249 8.29 -3.95 6.64
C LEU A 249 8.42 -2.44 6.92
N PHE A 250 7.31 -1.70 7.03
CA PHE A 250 7.35 -0.25 7.25
C PHE A 250 7.97 0.10 8.60
N TYR A 251 7.72 -0.70 9.64
CA TYR A 251 8.42 -0.56 10.91
C TYR A 251 9.92 -0.79 10.77
N MET A 252 10.34 -1.85 10.07
CA MET A 252 11.77 -2.12 9.87
C MET A 252 12.44 -1.03 9.04
N LEU A 253 11.76 -0.46 8.04
CA LEU A 253 12.30 0.68 7.29
C LEU A 253 12.50 1.90 8.18
N ASP A 254 11.65 2.14 9.17
CA ASP A 254 11.78 3.28 10.09
C ASP A 254 12.86 3.09 11.17
N GLU A 255 13.21 1.83 11.46
CA GLU A 255 14.06 1.43 12.59
C GLU A 255 15.46 0.96 12.19
N THR A 256 15.64 0.44 10.96
CA THR A 256 16.91 -0.14 10.50
C THR A 256 17.68 0.85 9.62
N PRO A 257 18.91 1.22 10.00
CA PRO A 257 19.79 2.08 9.20
C PRO A 257 19.99 1.57 7.77
N GLU A 258 20.17 2.49 6.81
CA GLU A 258 20.32 2.13 5.39
C GLU A 258 21.51 1.19 5.15
N GLU A 259 22.61 1.40 5.87
CA GLU A 259 23.82 0.59 5.82
C GLU A 259 23.65 -0.83 6.35
N ASP A 260 22.59 -1.12 7.10
CA ASP A 260 22.33 -2.43 7.68
C ASP A 260 21.49 -3.31 6.76
N TRP A 261 20.85 -2.74 5.74
CA TRP A 261 20.16 -3.47 4.68
C TRP A 261 21.14 -4.15 3.72
N LYS A 262 21.80 -5.20 4.21
CA LYS A 262 22.78 -5.99 3.46
C LYS A 262 22.42 -7.48 3.44
N PRO A 263 22.83 -8.24 2.40
CA PRO A 263 22.56 -9.67 2.30
C PRO A 263 22.98 -10.48 3.54
N GLU A 264 24.09 -10.12 4.18
CA GLU A 264 24.61 -10.76 5.40
C GLU A 264 23.75 -10.54 6.65
N ASN A 265 22.90 -9.50 6.65
CA ASN A 265 22.06 -9.12 7.79
C ASN A 265 20.59 -9.52 7.65
N LEU A 266 20.17 -10.08 6.50
CA LEU A 266 18.78 -10.44 6.21
C LEU A 266 18.10 -11.30 7.30
N LEU A 267 18.87 -12.11 8.04
CA LEU A 267 18.40 -12.93 9.15
C LEU A 267 18.86 -12.48 10.55
N GLN A 268 19.66 -11.41 10.66
CA GLN A 268 20.24 -10.96 11.92
C GLN A 268 19.62 -9.64 12.35
N HIS A 269 18.68 -9.68 13.30
CA HIS A 269 18.36 -8.56 14.20
C HIS A 269 17.86 -9.11 15.54
#